data_AF-A0A6J6NMD3-F1
#
_entry.id   AF-A0A6J6NMD3-F1
#
_cell.length_a   1.000
_cell.length_b   1.000
_cell.length_c   1.000
_cell.angle_alpha   90.00
_cell.angle_beta   90.00
_cell.angle_gamma   90.00
#
_symmetry.space_group_name_H-M   'P 1'
#
loop_
_entity.id
_entity.type
_entity.pdbx_description
1 polymer ?
#
loop_
_entity_poly.entity_id
_entity_poly.type
_entity_poly.pdbx_seq_one_letter_code
_entity_poly.pdbx_strand_id
1 'polypeptide(L)'
;MTFDRDDLDEVDEAAELWGGGPSELTFAGSRHIPFYKFTYFADRLDLRRVGYELDKFEALFDLMDDARTSQAIRINRLLHLPSGPNETVRGGNVLWQPGRAREIEFRVMEVLHQFGLSIVPTTLRRILGQSFNRGEMNAFEIDLIDVFYWAALAQVARDYVWRDQRLEEWCEYLEYPVRRTFGPEAVRSAA
;
A
#
# COMPACT_ATOMS: atom_id res chain seq x y z
N MET A 1 51.77 -10.56 -9.30
CA MET A 1 50.36 -10.71 -9.70
C MET A 1 49.55 -9.73 -8.88
N THR A 2 49.48 -8.49 -9.38
CA THR A 2 48.52 -7.48 -8.94
C THR A 2 47.19 -7.89 -9.54
N PHE A 3 46.20 -8.18 -8.69
CA PHE A 3 44.82 -8.33 -9.14
C PHE A 3 44.37 -6.96 -9.62
N ASP A 4 44.20 -6.80 -10.92
CA ASP A 4 43.64 -5.59 -11.52
C ASP A 4 42.24 -5.37 -10.92
N ARG A 5 42.02 -4.15 -10.46
CA ARG A 5 40.83 -3.71 -9.74
C ARG A 5 39.79 -3.11 -10.69
N ASP A 6 39.81 -3.52 -11.97
CA ASP A 6 38.94 -3.00 -13.03
C ASP A 6 37.61 -3.77 -13.16
N ASP A 7 37.45 -4.93 -12.52
CA ASP A 7 36.21 -5.72 -12.58
C ASP A 7 35.09 -5.23 -11.63
N LEU A 8 35.24 -4.05 -11.00
CA LEU A 8 34.23 -3.47 -10.10
C LEU A 8 33.48 -2.27 -10.71
N ASP A 9 33.88 -1.82 -11.91
CA ASP A 9 33.30 -0.66 -12.59
C ASP A 9 32.36 -1.05 -13.76
N GLU A 10 32.13 -2.35 -13.99
CA GLU A 10 30.96 -2.77 -14.79
C GLU A 10 29.70 -2.48 -13.99
N VAL A 11 29.12 -1.32 -14.27
CA VAL A 11 27.75 -0.96 -13.90
C VAL A 11 26.88 -2.13 -14.30
N ASP A 12 26.34 -2.84 -13.31
CA ASP A 12 25.50 -4.02 -13.51
C ASP A 12 24.39 -3.66 -14.50
N GLU A 13 24.48 -4.17 -15.74
CA GLU A 13 23.51 -3.89 -16.80
C GLU A 13 22.09 -4.28 -16.34
N ALA A 14 21.97 -5.18 -15.36
CA ALA A 14 20.70 -5.44 -14.69
C ALA A 14 20.23 -4.19 -13.91
N ALA A 15 21.08 -3.55 -13.10
CA ALA A 15 20.70 -2.37 -12.34
C ALA A 15 20.20 -1.20 -13.23
N GLU A 16 20.76 -1.06 -14.45
CA GLU A 16 20.34 -0.05 -15.43
C GLU A 16 19.05 -0.42 -16.17
N LEU A 17 18.87 -1.69 -16.55
CA LEU A 17 17.65 -2.17 -17.21
C LEU A 17 16.42 -2.15 -16.26
N TRP A 18 16.66 -2.18 -14.95
CA TRP A 18 15.63 -2.32 -13.91
C TRP A 18 15.35 -1.01 -13.11
N GLY A 19 15.83 0.14 -13.61
CA GLY A 19 15.47 1.47 -13.09
C GLY A 19 16.06 1.79 -11.72
N GLY A 20 17.25 1.26 -11.41
CA GLY A 20 17.88 1.37 -10.09
C GLY A 20 19.38 1.55 -10.16
N GLY A 21 19.87 2.38 -11.09
CA GLY A 21 21.28 2.76 -11.14
C GLY A 21 21.64 3.84 -10.11
N PRO A 22 22.90 3.88 -9.60
CA PRO A 22 23.44 4.98 -8.78
C PRO A 22 23.35 6.37 -9.46
N SER A 23 23.13 6.39 -10.78
CA SER A 23 22.92 7.59 -11.60
C SER A 23 21.60 8.30 -11.30
N GLU A 24 20.53 7.59 -10.93
CA GLU A 24 19.29 8.25 -10.49
C GLU A 24 19.45 8.92 -9.13
N LEU A 25 20.26 8.32 -8.25
CA LEU A 25 20.62 8.91 -6.94
C LEU A 25 21.41 10.22 -7.07
N THR A 26 22.12 10.44 -8.19
CA THR A 26 22.90 11.67 -8.42
C THR A 26 22.05 12.82 -9.00
N PHE A 27 20.95 12.52 -9.69
CA PHE A 27 19.96 13.53 -10.14
C PHE A 27 18.81 13.75 -9.12
N ALA A 28 18.75 12.95 -8.05
CA ALA A 28 17.73 12.96 -7.00
C ALA A 28 17.74 14.19 -6.06
N GLY A 29 18.46 15.26 -6.38
CA GLY A 29 18.44 16.49 -5.60
C GLY A 29 17.13 17.29 -5.70
N SER A 30 16.21 16.94 -6.62
CA SER A 30 15.07 17.83 -6.93
C SER A 30 13.76 17.16 -7.39
N ARG A 31 13.69 15.83 -7.48
CA ARG A 31 12.42 15.12 -7.78
C ARG A 31 12.16 14.06 -6.73
N HIS A 32 10.97 14.09 -6.16
CA HIS A 32 10.47 13.06 -5.26
C HIS A 32 10.41 11.73 -6.01
N ILE A 33 11.17 10.74 -5.56
CA ILE A 33 11.14 9.39 -6.14
C ILE A 33 10.21 8.55 -5.26
N PRO A 34 9.16 7.92 -5.83
CA PRO A 34 8.19 7.19 -5.04
C PRO A 34 8.78 6.01 -4.26
N PHE A 35 8.32 5.81 -3.03
CA PHE A 35 8.90 4.80 -2.14
C PHE A 35 8.86 3.37 -2.70
N TYR A 36 7.80 3.01 -3.45
CA TYR A 36 7.63 1.66 -3.99
C TYR A 36 8.64 1.33 -5.10
N LYS A 37 9.34 2.33 -5.64
CA LYS A 37 10.45 2.14 -6.58
C LYS A 37 11.72 1.61 -5.91
N PHE A 38 11.86 1.79 -4.60
CA PHE A 38 12.97 1.27 -3.80
C PHE A 38 12.63 -0.01 -3.01
N THR A 39 11.49 -0.65 -3.29
CA THR A 39 11.11 -1.89 -2.60
C THR A 39 12.17 -2.97 -2.73
N TYR A 40 12.34 -3.73 -1.65
CA TYR A 40 13.28 -4.84 -1.63
C TYR A 40 13.00 -5.85 -2.76
N PHE A 41 14.06 -6.38 -3.37
CA PHE A 41 13.95 -7.31 -4.50
C PHE A 41 13.07 -8.53 -4.20
N ALA A 42 13.15 -9.07 -2.98
CA ALA A 42 12.31 -10.21 -2.60
C ALA A 42 10.81 -9.86 -2.54
N ASP A 43 10.44 -8.64 -2.15
CA ASP A 43 9.03 -8.20 -2.16
C ASP A 43 8.45 -8.24 -3.57
N ARG A 44 9.20 -7.75 -4.56
CA ARG A 44 8.79 -7.78 -5.98
C ARG A 44 8.69 -9.21 -6.51
N LEU A 45 9.65 -10.05 -6.16
CA LEU A 45 9.67 -11.45 -6.58
C LEU A 45 8.50 -12.22 -5.99
N ASP A 46 8.17 -12.00 -4.72
CA ASP A 46 7.05 -12.66 -4.03
C ASP A 46 5.70 -12.29 -4.66
N LEU A 47 5.49 -11.02 -5.03
CA LEU A 47 4.30 -10.62 -5.78
C LEU A 47 4.26 -11.24 -7.19
N ARG A 48 5.40 -11.23 -7.91
CA ARG A 48 5.48 -11.82 -9.26
C ARG A 48 5.22 -13.30 -9.29
N ARG A 49 5.66 -14.05 -8.27
CA ARG A 49 5.36 -15.49 -8.11
C ARG A 49 3.86 -15.78 -8.10
N VAL A 50 3.07 -14.80 -7.68
CA VAL A 50 1.62 -14.88 -7.55
C VAL A 50 0.90 -14.20 -8.74
N GLY A 51 1.65 -13.64 -9.68
CA GLY A 51 1.11 -12.96 -10.87
C GLY A 51 0.66 -11.53 -10.61
N TYR A 52 1.08 -10.92 -9.50
CA TYR A 52 0.87 -9.50 -9.23
C TYR A 52 2.16 -8.71 -9.45
N GLU A 53 2.04 -7.54 -10.06
CA GLU A 53 3.12 -6.57 -10.18
C GLU A 53 2.79 -5.32 -9.37
N LEU A 54 3.84 -4.61 -8.92
CA LEU A 54 3.67 -3.38 -8.14
C LEU A 54 2.98 -2.27 -8.95
N ASP A 55 3.12 -2.31 -10.26
CA ASP A 55 2.56 -1.33 -11.19
C ASP A 55 1.03 -1.22 -11.06
N LYS A 56 0.35 -2.31 -10.68
CA LYS A 56 -1.09 -2.26 -10.38
C LYS A 56 -1.42 -1.27 -9.25
N PHE A 57 -0.53 -1.13 -8.27
CA PHE A 57 -0.77 -0.31 -7.09
C PHE A 57 -0.13 1.08 -7.17
N GLU A 58 0.54 1.42 -8.27
CA GLU A 58 1.26 2.69 -8.46
C GLU A 58 0.37 3.89 -8.11
N ALA A 59 -0.85 3.95 -8.64
CA ALA A 59 -1.77 5.04 -8.34
C ALA A 59 -2.14 5.18 -6.85
N LEU A 60 -2.29 4.07 -6.13
CA LEU A 60 -2.58 4.11 -4.68
C LEU A 60 -1.33 4.49 -3.88
N PHE A 61 -0.16 4.00 -4.27
CA PHE A 61 1.08 4.29 -3.58
C PHE A 61 1.54 5.73 -3.79
N ASP A 62 1.44 6.25 -5.02
CA ASP A 62 1.68 7.66 -5.32
C ASP A 62 0.76 8.56 -4.49
N LEU A 63 -0.51 8.18 -4.38
CA LEU A 63 -1.48 8.93 -3.58
C LEU A 63 -1.12 8.96 -2.08
N MET A 64 -0.56 7.86 -1.56
CA MET A 64 -0.07 7.81 -0.19
C MET A 64 1.17 8.68 0.00
N ASP A 65 2.08 8.65 -0.98
CA ASP A 65 3.34 9.40 -0.93
C ASP A 65 3.11 10.92 -1.04
N ASP A 66 2.12 11.32 -1.85
CA ASP A 66 1.67 12.70 -1.98
C ASP A 66 0.63 13.13 -0.91
N ALA A 67 0.36 12.28 0.08
CA ALA A 67 -0.65 12.55 1.09
C ALA A 67 -0.28 13.77 1.97
N ARG A 68 -1.16 14.76 1.99
CA ARG A 68 -0.97 15.97 2.81
C ARG A 68 -1.25 15.67 4.28
N THR A 69 -0.59 16.40 5.18
CA THR A 69 -0.86 16.33 6.63
C THR A 69 -2.34 16.53 6.97
N SER A 70 -3.06 17.39 6.23
CA SER A 70 -4.51 17.58 6.41
C SER A 70 -5.34 16.32 6.13
N GLN A 71 -4.90 15.48 5.19
CA GLN A 71 -5.56 14.20 4.88
C GLN A 71 -5.25 13.17 5.96
N ALA A 72 -3.99 13.10 6.41
CA ALA A 72 -3.58 12.24 7.53
C ALA A 72 -4.38 12.54 8.80
N ILE A 73 -4.58 13.84 9.12
CA ILE A 73 -5.45 14.27 10.23
C ILE A 73 -6.89 13.78 10.01
N ARG A 74 -7.47 13.93 8.81
CA ARG A 74 -8.84 13.47 8.52
C ARG A 74 -8.99 11.96 8.72
N ILE A 75 -7.99 11.17 8.31
CA ILE A 75 -7.98 9.72 8.50
C ILE A 75 -7.91 9.39 9.99
N ASN A 76 -6.96 9.97 10.72
CA ASN A 76 -6.84 9.75 12.16
C ASN A 76 -8.15 10.11 12.90
N ARG A 77 -8.83 11.19 12.48
CA ARG A 77 -10.16 11.52 13.00
C ARG A 77 -11.19 10.44 12.71
N LEU A 78 -11.20 9.90 11.50
CA LEU A 78 -12.09 8.80 11.11
C LEU A 78 -11.78 7.51 11.87
N LEU A 79 -10.52 7.22 12.19
CA LEU A 79 -10.12 5.97 12.83
C LEU A 79 -10.28 5.99 14.35
N HIS A 80 -10.05 7.14 14.99
CA HIS A 80 -9.91 7.21 16.44
C HIS A 80 -10.93 8.09 17.14
N LEU A 81 -11.40 9.18 16.52
CA LEU A 81 -12.36 10.05 17.20
C LEU A 81 -13.76 9.43 17.22
N PRO A 82 -14.43 9.43 18.39
CA PRO A 82 -15.79 8.95 18.49
C PRO A 82 -16.69 9.83 17.61
N SER A 83 -17.31 9.21 16.61
CA SER A 83 -18.22 9.89 15.67
C SER A 83 -19.60 9.21 15.63
N GLY A 84 -19.90 8.39 16.65
CA GLY A 84 -21.15 7.65 16.80
C GLY A 84 -21.96 8.07 18.02
N PRO A 85 -23.23 7.62 18.14
CA PRO A 85 -24.11 7.95 19.27
C PRO A 85 -23.63 7.34 20.61
N ASN A 86 -22.78 6.31 20.56
CA ASN A 86 -22.17 5.69 21.73
C ASN A 86 -20.69 6.08 21.83
N GLU A 87 -20.33 6.79 22.89
CA GLU A 87 -18.95 7.22 23.21
C GLU A 87 -17.97 6.04 23.44
N THR A 88 -18.51 4.82 23.57
CA THR A 88 -17.75 3.58 23.73
C THR A 88 -17.17 3.03 22.42
N VAL A 89 -17.69 3.48 21.26
CA VAL A 89 -17.19 3.06 19.95
C VAL A 89 -16.13 4.07 19.50
N ARG A 90 -14.85 3.67 19.57
CA ARG A 90 -13.73 4.47 19.06
C ARG A 90 -13.77 4.52 17.54
N GLY A 91 -13.71 5.72 16.99
CA GLY A 91 -13.64 5.92 15.54
C GLY A 91 -14.92 5.60 14.79
N GLY A 92 -14.91 5.94 13.50
CA GLY A 92 -15.90 5.58 12.51
C GLY A 92 -16.85 6.72 12.16
N ASN A 93 -18.02 6.35 11.65
CA ASN A 93 -19.20 7.15 11.46
C ASN A 93 -20.40 6.18 11.34
N VAL A 94 -21.59 6.68 11.02
CA VAL A 94 -22.80 5.83 10.87
C VAL A 94 -22.66 4.76 9.78
N LEU A 95 -21.90 5.05 8.71
CA LEU A 95 -21.75 4.18 7.55
C LEU A 95 -20.55 3.22 7.67
N TRP A 96 -19.49 3.63 8.35
CA TRP A 96 -18.22 2.92 8.38
C TRP A 96 -17.60 2.91 9.77
N GLN A 97 -17.08 1.76 10.18
CA GLN A 97 -16.45 1.53 11.48
C GLN A 97 -15.12 0.77 11.33
N PRO A 98 -14.06 1.17 12.06
CA PRO A 98 -12.74 0.56 11.96
C PRO A 98 -12.72 -0.89 12.46
N GLY A 99 -13.50 -1.21 13.51
CA GLY A 99 -13.60 -2.59 14.01
C GLY A 99 -14.13 -3.55 12.94
N ARG A 100 -15.22 -3.16 12.27
CA ARG A 100 -15.78 -3.93 11.15
C ARG A 100 -14.83 -4.00 9.94
N ALA A 101 -14.04 -2.97 9.68
CA ALA A 101 -13.04 -3.01 8.60
C ALA A 101 -11.97 -4.08 8.87
N ARG A 102 -11.48 -4.19 10.11
CA ARG A 102 -10.56 -5.26 10.52
C ARG A 102 -11.18 -6.65 10.40
N GLU A 103 -12.45 -6.81 10.77
CA GLU A 103 -13.15 -8.09 10.58
C GLU A 103 -13.25 -8.47 9.10
N ILE A 104 -13.54 -7.51 8.22
CA ILE A 104 -13.60 -7.73 6.78
C ILE A 104 -12.22 -8.02 6.21
N GLU A 105 -11.18 -7.32 6.67
CA GLU A 105 -9.77 -7.60 6.31
C GLU A 105 -9.44 -9.08 6.55
N PHE A 106 -9.73 -9.62 7.74
CA PHE A 106 -9.46 -11.03 8.03
C PHE A 106 -10.23 -11.98 7.09
N ARG A 107 -11.49 -11.66 6.76
CA ARG A 107 -12.28 -12.46 5.81
C ARG A 107 -11.71 -12.42 4.40
N VAL A 108 -11.29 -11.25 3.94
CA VAL A 108 -10.66 -11.09 2.63
C VAL A 108 -9.34 -11.87 2.60
N MET A 109 -8.52 -11.78 3.65
CA MET A 109 -7.29 -12.56 3.77
C MET A 109 -7.54 -14.07 3.72
N GLU A 110 -8.58 -14.55 4.39
CA GLU A 110 -8.98 -15.96 4.34
C GLU A 110 -9.34 -16.41 2.91
N VAL A 111 -10.14 -15.60 2.20
CA VAL A 111 -10.53 -15.88 0.81
C VAL A 111 -9.31 -15.86 -0.12
N LEU A 112 -8.44 -14.87 0.01
CA LEU A 112 -7.20 -14.77 -0.76
C LEU A 112 -6.27 -15.96 -0.47
N HIS A 113 -6.19 -16.43 0.78
CA HIS A 113 -5.46 -17.63 1.13
C HIS A 113 -6.03 -18.87 0.40
N GLN A 114 -7.36 -19.02 0.36
CA GLN A 114 -8.01 -20.12 -0.39
C GLN A 114 -7.75 -20.04 -1.90
N PHE A 115 -7.48 -18.85 -2.44
CA PHE A 115 -7.10 -18.65 -3.84
C PHE A 115 -5.61 -18.82 -4.11
N GLY A 116 -4.79 -19.11 -3.09
CA GLY A 116 -3.34 -19.29 -3.21
C GLY A 116 -2.53 -18.00 -3.13
N LEU A 117 -3.15 -16.89 -2.69
CA LEU A 117 -2.55 -15.54 -2.64
C LEU A 117 -2.12 -15.16 -1.23
N SER A 118 -1.83 -16.14 -0.37
CA SER A 118 -1.57 -15.94 1.07
C SER A 118 -0.39 -15.01 1.37
N ILE A 119 0.56 -14.90 0.45
CA ILE A 119 1.74 -14.03 0.57
C ILE A 119 1.46 -12.57 0.20
N VAL A 120 0.37 -12.28 -0.54
CA VAL A 120 0.08 -10.93 -1.01
C VAL A 120 -0.21 -9.97 0.16
N PRO A 121 -1.09 -10.28 1.13
CA PRO A 121 -1.36 -9.38 2.25
C PRO A 121 -0.11 -9.02 3.06
N THR A 122 0.73 -10.02 3.39
CA THR A 122 1.95 -9.78 4.18
C THR A 122 2.98 -8.96 3.42
N THR A 123 3.10 -9.19 2.11
CA THR A 123 4.03 -8.44 1.24
C THR A 123 3.58 -6.99 1.07
N LEU A 124 2.30 -6.74 0.80
CA LEU A 124 1.74 -5.38 0.71
C LEU A 124 1.95 -4.60 2.01
N ARG A 125 1.73 -5.26 3.16
CA ARG A 125 1.95 -4.65 4.47
C ARG A 125 3.41 -4.24 4.67
N ARG A 126 4.36 -5.10 4.26
CA ARG A 126 5.80 -4.83 4.35
C ARG A 126 6.22 -3.67 3.44
N ILE A 127 5.75 -3.66 2.19
CA ILE A 127 6.03 -2.58 1.23
C ILE A 127 5.52 -1.23 1.75
N LEU A 128 4.27 -1.17 2.20
CA LEU A 128 3.69 0.07 2.75
C LEU A 128 4.46 0.54 4.00
N GLY A 129 4.92 -0.38 4.85
CA GLY A 129 5.74 -0.04 6.01
C GLY A 129 7.10 0.59 5.66
N GLN A 130 7.64 0.36 4.45
CA GLN A 130 8.90 0.95 4.02
C GLN A 130 8.77 2.44 3.65
N SER A 131 7.56 2.93 3.37
CA SER A 131 7.33 4.31 2.92
C SER A 131 7.79 5.37 3.94
N PHE A 132 7.66 5.10 5.24
CA PHE A 132 7.99 6.04 6.31
C PHE A 132 9.29 5.71 7.07
N ASN A 133 10.27 5.05 6.43
CA ASN A 133 11.52 4.59 7.06
C ASN A 133 12.53 5.72 7.44
N ARG A 134 12.04 6.94 7.72
CA ARG A 134 12.85 8.13 8.06
C ARG A 134 13.00 8.35 9.58
N GLY A 135 12.59 7.41 10.43
CA GLY A 135 12.72 7.51 11.89
C GLY A 135 11.60 6.80 12.67
N GLU A 136 11.25 7.33 13.84
CA GLU A 136 10.09 6.87 14.61
C GLU A 136 8.80 7.19 13.85
N MET A 137 7.99 6.17 13.59
CA MET A 137 6.71 6.34 12.91
C MET A 137 5.72 7.11 13.77
N ASN A 138 5.15 8.16 13.22
CA ASN A 138 4.08 8.92 13.85
C ASN A 138 2.76 8.11 13.80
N ALA A 139 1.87 8.33 14.77
CA ALA A 139 0.54 7.70 14.79
C ALA A 139 -0.25 7.96 13.49
N PHE A 140 -0.09 9.15 12.90
CA PHE A 140 -0.70 9.50 11.61
C PHE A 140 -0.18 8.68 10.42
N GLU A 141 1.10 8.29 10.44
CA GLU A 141 1.73 7.49 9.38
C GLU A 141 1.27 6.04 9.47
N ILE A 142 1.17 5.51 10.71
CA ILE A 142 0.58 4.19 10.97
C ILE A 142 -0.86 4.14 10.45
N ASP A 143 -1.66 5.17 10.75
CA ASP A 143 -3.05 5.28 10.30
C ASP A 143 -3.18 5.37 8.76
N LEU A 144 -2.24 6.05 8.10
CA LEU A 144 -2.17 6.09 6.63
C LEU A 144 -1.87 4.71 6.07
N ILE A 145 -0.86 4.01 6.59
CA ILE A 145 -0.52 2.65 6.16
C ILE A 145 -1.72 1.71 6.31
N ASP A 146 -2.44 1.77 7.44
CA ASP A 146 -3.62 0.93 7.67
C ASP A 146 -4.69 1.12 6.61
N VAL A 147 -5.02 2.38 6.30
CA VAL A 147 -6.05 2.71 5.33
C VAL A 147 -5.65 2.38 3.89
N PHE A 148 -4.41 2.67 3.51
CA PHE A 148 -3.90 2.33 2.18
C PHE A 148 -3.71 0.83 2.00
N TYR A 149 -3.35 0.11 3.07
CA TYR A 149 -3.31 -1.34 3.06
C TYR A 149 -4.70 -1.95 2.80
N TRP A 150 -5.75 -1.46 3.46
CA TRP A 150 -7.12 -1.91 3.16
C TRP A 150 -7.53 -1.63 1.72
N ALA A 151 -7.18 -0.46 1.16
CA ALA A 151 -7.46 -0.16 -0.24
C ALA A 151 -6.69 -1.06 -1.21
N ALA A 152 -5.39 -1.32 -0.96
CA ALA A 152 -4.61 -2.24 -1.78
C ALA A 152 -5.15 -3.68 -1.71
N LEU A 153 -5.56 -4.13 -0.52
CA LEU A 153 -6.19 -5.43 -0.32
C LEU A 153 -7.52 -5.54 -1.08
N ALA A 154 -8.33 -4.48 -1.05
CA ALA A 154 -9.58 -4.40 -1.81
C ALA A 154 -9.34 -4.44 -3.33
N GLN A 155 -8.30 -3.79 -3.82
CA GLN A 155 -7.94 -3.83 -5.24
C GLN A 155 -7.59 -5.26 -5.69
N VAL A 156 -6.79 -5.99 -4.91
CA VAL A 156 -6.50 -7.42 -5.17
C VAL A 156 -7.78 -8.26 -5.12
N ALA A 157 -8.61 -8.06 -4.11
CA ALA A 157 -9.85 -8.82 -3.96
C ALA A 157 -10.85 -8.55 -5.08
N ARG A 158 -10.86 -7.33 -5.65
CA ARG A 158 -11.72 -6.95 -6.78
C ARG A 158 -11.47 -7.80 -8.02
N ASP A 159 -10.20 -8.16 -8.29
CA ASP A 159 -9.82 -9.04 -9.39
C ASP A 159 -10.45 -10.46 -9.28
N TYR A 160 -10.93 -10.84 -8.09
CA TYR A 160 -11.59 -12.13 -7.83
C TYR A 160 -13.09 -12.05 -7.55
N VAL A 161 -13.72 -10.89 -7.75
CA VAL A 161 -15.18 -10.72 -7.55
C VAL A 161 -15.99 -11.68 -8.43
N TRP A 162 -15.48 -12.04 -9.61
CA TRP A 162 -16.11 -13.02 -10.49
C TRP A 162 -16.21 -14.42 -9.85
N ARG A 163 -15.38 -14.72 -8.85
CA ARG A 163 -15.34 -16.01 -8.15
C ARG A 163 -16.14 -15.99 -6.83
N ASP A 164 -16.14 -14.87 -6.11
CA ASP A 164 -16.99 -14.64 -4.94
C ASP A 164 -17.56 -13.23 -4.94
N GLN A 165 -18.87 -13.13 -5.15
CA GLN A 165 -19.60 -11.85 -5.25
C GLN A 165 -19.58 -11.06 -3.94
N ARG A 166 -19.39 -11.71 -2.78
CA ARG A 166 -19.31 -11.01 -1.48
C ARG A 166 -18.12 -10.06 -1.40
N LEU A 167 -17.08 -10.33 -2.19
CA LEU A 167 -15.90 -9.48 -2.25
C LEU A 167 -16.24 -8.07 -2.72
N GLU A 168 -17.27 -7.87 -3.54
CA GLU A 168 -17.65 -6.56 -4.05
C GLU A 168 -17.98 -5.59 -2.90
N GLU A 169 -18.91 -5.98 -2.02
CA GLU A 169 -19.29 -5.19 -0.84
C GLU A 169 -18.12 -4.99 0.13
N TRP A 170 -17.28 -6.01 0.31
CA TRP A 170 -16.13 -5.94 1.20
C TRP A 170 -15.06 -4.99 0.67
N CYS A 171 -14.81 -4.99 -0.64
CA CYS A 171 -13.89 -4.07 -1.29
C CYS A 171 -14.37 -2.63 -1.14
N GLU A 172 -15.64 -2.35 -1.42
CA GLU A 172 -16.20 -1.00 -1.25
C GLU A 172 -16.08 -0.50 0.20
N TYR A 173 -16.29 -1.40 1.16
CA TYR A 173 -16.19 -1.07 2.58
C TYR A 173 -14.76 -0.78 3.02
N LEU A 174 -13.77 -1.53 2.51
CA LEU A 174 -12.36 -1.34 2.80
C LEU A 174 -11.80 -0.06 2.14
N GLU A 175 -12.25 0.29 0.94
CA GLU A 175 -11.84 1.49 0.22
C GLU A 175 -12.46 2.79 0.76
N TYR A 176 -13.53 2.68 1.56
CA TYR A 176 -14.30 3.81 2.05
C TYR A 176 -13.45 4.94 2.65
N PRO A 177 -12.47 4.68 3.54
CA PRO A 177 -11.67 5.75 4.14
C PRO A 177 -10.88 6.54 3.10
N VAL A 178 -10.25 5.87 2.13
CA VAL A 178 -9.50 6.52 1.04
C VAL A 178 -10.43 7.35 0.16
N ARG A 179 -11.58 6.77 -0.25
CA ARG A 179 -12.57 7.49 -1.07
C ARG A 179 -13.11 8.74 -0.39
N ARG A 180 -13.30 8.68 0.93
CA ARG A 180 -13.81 9.81 1.72
C ARG A 180 -12.78 10.93 1.89
N THR A 181 -11.49 10.61 2.01
CA THR A 181 -10.44 11.59 2.33
C THR A 181 -9.73 12.14 1.10
N PHE A 182 -9.51 11.32 0.09
CA PHE A 182 -8.81 11.66 -1.16
C PHE A 182 -9.77 11.86 -2.35
N GLY A 183 -11.03 11.44 -2.23
CA GLY A 183 -12.06 11.60 -3.25
C GLY A 183 -12.39 10.30 -4.00
N PRO A 184 -13.50 10.27 -4.75
CA PRO A 184 -14.00 9.03 -5.38
C PRO A 184 -13.22 8.60 -6.62
N GLU A 185 -12.32 9.44 -7.14
CA GLU A 185 -11.45 9.11 -8.29
C GLU A 185 -10.14 8.45 -7.85
N ALA A 186 -9.70 8.71 -6.62
CA ALA A 186 -8.49 8.16 -6.02
C ALA A 186 -8.39 6.63 -6.08
N VAL A 187 -9.54 5.95 -6.11
CA VAL A 187 -9.63 4.48 -6.08
C VAL A 187 -10.05 3.90 -7.44
N ARG A 188 -10.63 4.73 -8.33
CA ARG A 188 -11.03 4.31 -9.68
C ARG A 188 -9.87 4.31 -10.67
N SER A 189 -8.84 5.14 -10.44
CA SER A 189 -7.66 5.21 -11.28
C SER A 189 -6.70 4.01 -11.12
N ALA A 190 -7.00 3.08 -10.19
CA ALA A 190 -6.22 1.88 -9.91
C ALA A 190 -6.91 0.58 -10.41
N ALA A 191 -8.14 0.64 -10.92
CA ALA A 191 -8.89 -0.50 -11.44
C ALA A 191 -8.84 -0.51 -12.98
#